data_AF-A0A920MBR6-F1
#
_entry.id   AF-A0A920MBR6-F1
#
_cell.length_a   1.000
_cell.length_b   1.000
_cell.length_c   1.000
_cell.angle_alpha   90.00
_cell.angle_beta   90.00
_cell.angle_gamma   90.00
#
_symmetry.space_group_name_H-M   'P 1'
#
loop_
_entity.id
_entity.type
_entity.pdbx_description
1 polymer ?
#
loop_
_entity_poly.entity_id
_entity_poly.type
_entity_poly.pdbx_seq_one_letter_code
_entity_poly.pdbx_strand_id
1 'polypeptide(L)'
;MDPTEKRYLHAAHLERIGNFLQKVLRHHHQRFPEREGMNRVELGGKLSLLFQDREMELLLKYLVKNGMFVSRGHFMPLKNMKEGSPNRLNP
;
A
#
# COMPACT_ATOMS: atom_id res chain seq x y z
N MET A 1 -8.99 12.02 21.85
CA MET A 1 -9.86 11.44 20.80
C MET A 1 -10.44 10.16 21.34
N ASP A 2 -11.77 10.02 21.25
CA ASP A 2 -12.51 8.90 21.82
C ASP A 2 -12.21 7.62 21.00
N PRO A 3 -11.74 6.51 21.61
CA PRO A 3 -11.40 5.27 20.90
C PRO A 3 -12.61 4.54 20.27
N THR A 4 -13.81 5.11 20.43
CA THR A 4 -15.11 4.65 19.93
C THR A 4 -15.61 5.39 18.69
N GLU A 5 -14.98 6.48 18.27
CA GLU A 5 -15.40 7.21 17.07
C GLU A 5 -15.08 6.40 15.80
N LYS A 6 -16.13 5.91 15.15
CA LYS A 6 -16.04 5.25 13.85
C LYS A 6 -15.84 6.31 12.76
N ARG A 7 -14.65 6.36 12.17
CA ARG A 7 -14.40 7.16 10.97
C ARG A 7 -14.95 6.45 9.74
N TYR A 8 -15.94 7.08 9.10
CA TYR A 8 -16.46 6.60 7.82
C TYR A 8 -15.64 7.21 6.68
N LEU A 9 -15.06 6.36 5.85
CA LEU A 9 -14.35 6.77 4.64
C LEU A 9 -15.18 6.41 3.42
N HIS A 10 -15.34 7.38 2.51
CA HIS A 10 -15.98 7.12 1.24
C HIS A 10 -15.13 6.17 0.38
N ALA A 11 -15.76 5.30 -0.40
CA ALA A 11 -15.06 4.29 -1.22
C ALA A 11 -14.02 4.93 -2.17
N ALA A 12 -14.36 6.06 -2.79
CA ALA A 12 -13.43 6.80 -3.65
C ALA A 12 -12.17 7.29 -2.91
N HIS A 13 -12.28 7.59 -1.61
CA HIS A 13 -11.12 7.98 -0.81
C HIS A 13 -10.21 6.77 -0.53
N LEU A 14 -10.80 5.61 -0.22
CA LEU A 14 -10.08 4.36 -0.05
C LEU A 14 -9.32 3.95 -1.31
N GLU A 15 -9.94 4.12 -2.49
CA GLU A 15 -9.31 3.84 -3.77
C GLU A 15 -8.10 4.76 -4.02
N ARG A 16 -8.24 6.07 -3.76
CA ARG A 16 -7.12 7.03 -3.88
C ARG A 16 -5.95 6.64 -2.98
N ILE A 17 -6.22 6.24 -1.75
CA ILE A 17 -5.19 5.80 -0.81
C ILE A 17 -4.53 4.51 -1.30
N GLY A 18 -5.32 3.53 -1.77
CA GLY A 18 -4.79 2.30 -2.34
C GLY A 18 -3.87 2.57 -3.54
N ASN A 19 -4.28 3.45 -4.45
CA ASN A 19 -3.47 3.87 -5.60
C ASN A 19 -2.18 4.60 -5.19
N PHE A 20 -2.25 5.46 -4.17
CA PHE A 20 -1.07 6.12 -3.61
C PHE A 20 -0.07 5.10 -3.04
N LEU A 21 -0.54 4.18 -2.20
CA LEU A 21 0.31 3.17 -1.59
C LEU A 21 0.92 2.20 -2.64
N GLN A 22 0.22 1.89 -3.73
CA GLN A 22 0.78 1.13 -4.84
C GLN A 22 1.92 1.88 -5.55
N LYS A 23 1.80 3.21 -5.72
CA LYS A 23 2.90 4.05 -6.26
C LYS A 23 4.10 4.03 -5.32
N VAL A 24 3.87 4.15 -4.01
CA VAL A 24 4.93 4.05 -2.99
C VAL A 24 5.66 2.71 -3.10
N LEU A 25 4.92 1.59 -3.15
CA LEU A 25 5.52 0.27 -3.29
C LEU A 25 6.30 0.14 -4.59
N ARG A 26 5.78 0.65 -5.72
CA ARG A 26 6.49 0.63 -7.00
C ARG A 26 7.83 1.36 -6.93
N HIS A 27 7.85 2.56 -6.34
CA HIS A 27 9.08 3.30 -6.13
C HIS A 27 10.03 2.60 -5.18
N HIS A 28 9.52 1.93 -4.15
CA HIS A 28 10.34 1.11 -3.25
C HIS A 28 11.02 -0.04 -4.00
N HIS A 29 10.27 -0.81 -4.79
CA HIS A 29 10.78 -1.93 -5.59
C HIS A 29 11.79 -1.48 -6.65
N GLN A 30 11.60 -0.32 -7.26
CA GLN A 30 12.59 0.25 -8.19
C GLN A 30 13.92 0.61 -7.50
N ARG A 31 13.84 1.07 -6.24
CA ARG A 31 15.01 1.53 -5.48
C ARG A 31 15.72 0.40 -4.73
N PHE A 32 14.98 -0.61 -4.32
CA PHE A 32 15.44 -1.74 -3.50
C PHE A 32 14.86 -3.05 -4.03
N PRO A 33 15.24 -3.49 -5.24
CA PRO A 33 14.68 -4.68 -5.89
C PRO A 33 14.91 -5.98 -5.12
N GLU A 34 15.93 -6.03 -4.26
CA GLU A 34 16.25 -7.16 -3.40
C GLU A 34 15.31 -7.32 -2.19
N ARG A 35 14.51 -6.28 -1.87
CA ARG A 35 13.59 -6.30 -0.73
C ARG A 35 12.24 -6.87 -1.14
N GLU A 36 11.70 -7.75 -0.30
CA GLU A 36 10.38 -8.37 -0.53
C GLU A 36 9.25 -7.33 -0.62
N GLY A 37 9.41 -6.18 0.04
CA GLY A 37 8.49 -5.05 -0.03
C GLY A 37 8.62 -4.17 1.19
N MET A 38 7.55 -3.45 1.49
CA MET A 38 7.47 -2.63 2.71
C MET A 38 6.66 -3.35 3.79
N ASN A 39 7.07 -3.18 5.04
CA ASN A 39 6.31 -3.65 6.18
C ASN A 39 5.23 -2.62 6.60
N ARG A 40 4.39 -3.00 7.57
CA ARG A 40 3.30 -2.15 8.09
C ARG A 40 3.78 -0.80 8.62
N VAL A 41 4.91 -0.76 9.32
CA VAL A 41 5.45 0.46 9.94
C VAL A 41 5.93 1.42 8.85
N GLU A 42 6.63 0.89 7.84
CA GLU A 42 7.13 1.67 6.70
C GLU A 42 5.98 2.30 5.90
N LEU A 43 4.91 1.53 5.62
CA LEU A 43 3.72 2.03 4.95
C LEU A 43 2.90 2.97 5.83
N GLY A 44 2.75 2.66 7.12
CA GLY A 44 2.08 3.49 8.10
C GLY A 44 2.72 4.87 8.23
N GLY A 45 4.05 4.93 8.25
CA GLY A 45 4.79 6.19 8.26
C GLY A 45 4.53 7.09 7.05
N LYS A 46 4.07 6.55 5.91
CA LYS A 46 3.67 7.36 4.74
C LYS A 46 2.30 8.01 4.88
N LEU A 47 1.49 7.53 5.82
CA LEU A 47 0.11 7.95 6.02
C LEU A 47 -0.16 8.47 7.44
N SER A 48 0.88 8.62 8.26
CA SER A 48 0.78 9.01 9.68
C SER A 48 0.16 10.38 9.92
N LEU A 49 0.21 11.28 8.94
CA LEU A 49 -0.47 12.59 9.00
C LEU A 49 -1.99 12.50 8.80
N LEU A 50 -2.49 11.39 8.24
CA LEU A 50 -3.89 11.22 7.86
C LEU A 50 -4.63 10.21 8.74
N PHE A 51 -3.88 9.28 9.35
CA PHE A 51 -4.42 8.14 10.07
C PHE A 51 -3.59 7.82 11.30
N GLN A 52 -4.27 7.42 12.36
CA GLN A 52 -3.64 6.82 13.54
C GLN A 52 -3.28 5.36 13.28
N ASP A 53 -2.39 4.79 14.09
CA ASP A 53 -1.90 3.41 13.93
C ASP A 53 -3.01 2.35 13.84
N ARG A 54 -4.07 2.51 14.65
CA ARG A 54 -5.22 1.59 14.62
C ARG A 54 -6.01 1.70 13.31
N GLU A 55 -6.25 2.92 12.82
CA GLU A 55 -6.94 3.16 11.55
C GLU A 55 -6.10 2.63 10.37
N MET A 56 -4.77 2.81 10.46
CA MET A 56 -3.81 2.29 9.49
C MET A 56 -3.84 0.77 9.38
N GLU A 57 -3.90 0.07 10.53
CA GLU A 57 -4.02 -1.38 10.52
C GLU A 57 -5.31 -1.85 9.84
N LEU A 58 -6.44 -1.19 10.13
CA LEU A 58 -7.73 -1.51 9.52
C LEU A 58 -7.74 -1.25 8.02
N LEU A 59 -7.19 -0.10 7.60
CA LEU A 59 -7.05 0.27 6.20
C LEU A 59 -6.22 -0.75 5.42
N LEU A 60 -5.03 -1.11 5.93
CA LEU A 60 -4.15 -2.07 5.26
C LEU A 60 -4.80 -3.45 5.14
N LYS A 61 -5.48 -3.93 6.20
CA LYS A 61 -6.27 -5.17 6.16
C LYS A 61 -7.40 -5.08 5.13
N TYR A 62 -8.10 -3.95 5.05
CA TYR A 62 -9.15 -3.72 4.06
C TYR A 62 -8.59 -3.78 2.63
N LEU A 63 -7.47 -3.13 2.36
CA LEU A 63 -6.84 -3.10 1.04
C LEU A 63 -6.37 -4.50 0.59
N VAL A 64 -5.86 -5.32 1.52
CA VAL A 64 -5.52 -6.72 1.24
C VAL A 64 -6.79 -7.53 0.96
N LYS A 65 -7.83 -7.41 1.80
CA LYS A 65 -9.11 -8.13 1.62
C LYS A 65 -9.77 -7.83 0.27
N ASN A 66 -9.66 -6.59 -0.20
CA ASN A 66 -10.21 -6.17 -1.51
C ASN A 66 -9.24 -6.47 -2.67
N GLY A 67 -8.15 -7.20 -2.43
CA GLY A 67 -7.22 -7.62 -3.46
C GLY A 67 -6.41 -6.47 -4.06
N MET A 68 -6.36 -5.28 -3.46
CA MET A 68 -5.53 -4.19 -3.93
C MET A 68 -4.05 -4.41 -3.56
N PHE A 69 -3.79 -5.17 -2.51
CA PHE A 69 -2.46 -5.52 -2.01
C PHE A 69 -2.35 -7.03 -1.79
N VAL A 70 -1.11 -7.52 -1.81
CA VAL A 70 -0.78 -8.87 -1.34
C VAL A 70 -0.06 -8.70 0.00
N SER A 71 -0.37 -9.57 0.95
CA SER A 71 0.39 -9.69 2.20
C SER A 71 1.10 -11.04 2.21
N ARG A 72 2.40 -11.02 2.48
CA ARG A 72 3.24 -12.20 2.70
C ARG A 72 3.83 -12.11 4.09
N GLY A 73 3.03 -12.52 5.09
CA GLY A 73 3.39 -12.36 6.50
C GLY A 73 3.55 -10.88 6.88
N HIS A 74 4.78 -10.48 7.22
CA HIS A 74 5.10 -9.13 7.69
C HIS A 74 5.25 -8.09 6.58
N PHE A 75 5.37 -8.53 5.31
CA PHE A 75 5.64 -7.66 4.18
C PHE A 75 4.46 -7.57 3.21
N MET A 76 4.36 -6.40 2.58
CA MET A 76 3.38 -6.10 1.55
C MET A 76 4.12 -5.83 0.23
N PRO A 77 4.34 -6.86 -0.62
CA PRO A 77 4.91 -6.68 -1.94
C PRO A 77 3.95 -5.93 -2.88
N LEU A 78 4.49 -5.40 -3.98
CA LEU A 78 3.65 -4.91 -5.07
C LEU A 78 2.91 -6.11 -5.68
N LYS A 79 1.57 -6.05 -5.73
CA LYS A 79 0.75 -7.12 -6.31
C LYS A 79 1.17 -7.36 -7.76
N ASN A 80 1.57 -8.60 -8.08
CA ASN A 80 2.02 -9.11 -9.39
C ASN A 80 1.86 -8.09 -10.52
N MET A 81 2.91 -7.29 -10.75
CA MET A 81 3.10 -6.75 -12.09
C MET A 81 3.23 -7.98 -12.98
N LYS A 82 2.44 -8.09 -14.06
CA LYS A 82 2.86 -8.96 -15.16
C LYS A 82 4.30 -8.54 -15.47
N GLU A 83 5.26 -9.43 -15.26
CA GLU A 83 6.58 -9.27 -15.85
C GLU A 83 6.37 -8.98 -17.34
N GLY A 84 6.89 -7.85 -17.81
CA GLY A 84 6.86 -7.51 -19.23
C GLY A 84 6.17 -6.19 -19.57
N SER A 85 6.87 -5.10 -19.31
CA SER A 85 7.18 -4.17 -20.40
C SER A 85 8.69 -3.97 -20.39
N PRO A 86 9.47 -4.83 -21.06
CA PRO A 86 10.85 -4.47 -21.33
C PRO A 86 10.82 -3.26 -22.26
N ASN A 87 11.67 -2.30 -21.92
CA ASN A 87 12.29 -1.34 -22.83
C ASN A 87 11.81 -1.44 -24.29
N ARG A 88 10.96 -0.50 -24.75
CA ARG A 88 10.99 -0.16 -26.17
C ARG A 88 12.10 0.86 -26.35
N LEU A 89 13.32 0.35 -26.54
CA LEU A 89 14.29 1.02 -27.37
C LEU A 89 13.92 0.74 -28.84
N ASN A 90 13.72 1.83 -29.58
CA ASN A 90 14.11 2.09 -30.97
C ASN A 90 13.42 1.27 -32.10
N PRO A 91 13.41 1.77 -33.36
CA PRO A 91 14.48 2.45 -34.09
C PRO A 91 14.57 3.96 -33.85
#